data_AF-A0A842NHN2-F1
#
_entry.id   AF-A0A842NHN2-F1
#
_cell.length_a   1.000
_cell.length_b   1.000
_cell.length_c   1.000
_cell.angle_alpha   90.00
_cell.angle_beta   90.00
_cell.angle_gamma   90.00
#
_symmetry.space_group_name_H-M   'P 1'
#
loop_
_entity.id
_entity.type
_entity.pdbx_description
1 polymer ?
#
loop_
_entity_poly.entity_id
_entity_poly.type
_entity_poly.pdbx_seq_one_letter_code
_entity_poly.pdbx_strand_id
1 'polypeptide(L)' 'MSSSTIRKAEKLVQNGGVVKIEDDLFQVKSSSDPTKSYFVTSDSCECPGFKNFYKFHHGKGLKANCSHLETIRIFLKESK' A
#
# COMPACT_ATOMS: atom_id res chain seq x y z
N MET A 1 -5.67 -12.49 -4.71
CA MET A 1 -4.41 -11.99 -4.11
C MET A 1 -3.62 -13.18 -3.60
N SER A 2 -2.31 -13.23 -3.83
CA SER A 2 -1.48 -14.34 -3.34
C SER A 2 -1.24 -14.20 -1.85
N SER A 3 -1.23 -15.33 -1.13
CA SER A 3 -0.94 -15.45 0.30
C SER A 3 0.41 -14.81 0.70
N SER A 4 1.36 -14.75 -0.23
CA SER A 4 2.64 -14.06 -0.07
C SER A 4 2.54 -12.54 0.08
N THR A 5 1.56 -11.90 -0.55
CA THR A 5 1.38 -10.43 -0.52
C THR A 5 0.80 -9.98 0.82
N ILE A 6 -0.14 -10.75 1.36
CA ILE A 6 -0.74 -10.49 2.68
C ILE A 6 0.33 -10.62 3.77
N ARG A 7 1.10 -11.72 3.76
CA ARG A 7 2.18 -11.93 4.74
C ARG A 7 3.27 -10.85 4.72
N LYS A 8 3.56 -10.27 3.54
CA LYS A 8 4.49 -9.13 3.42
C LYS A 8 3.89 -7.85 4.00
N ALA A 9 2.61 -7.61 3.76
CA ALA A 9 1.90 -6.44 4.29
C ALA A 9 1.82 -6.50 5.83
N GLU A 10 1.45 -7.64 6.40
CA GLU A 10 1.44 -7.85 7.86
C GLU A 10 2.82 -7.60 8.49
N LYS A 11 3.89 -8.18 7.91
CA LYS A 11 5.26 -7.95 8.38
C LYS A 11 5.67 -6.48 8.31
N LEU A 12 5.24 -5.75 7.28
CA LEU A 12 5.52 -4.32 7.18
C LEU A 12 4.84 -3.53 8.30
N VAL A 13 3.60 -3.86 8.64
CA VAL A 13 2.90 -3.25 9.77
C VAL A 13 3.62 -3.54 11.08
N GLN A 14 3.93 -4.82 11.34
CA GLN A 14 4.61 -5.25 12.59
C GLN A 14 6.00 -4.64 12.75
N ASN A 15 6.75 -4.45 11.66
CA ASN A 15 8.09 -3.89 11.69
C ASN A 15 8.12 -2.34 11.70
N GLY A 16 6.96 -1.67 11.83
CA GLY A 16 6.89 -0.21 11.76
C GLY A 16 7.24 0.35 10.37
N GLY A 17 6.99 -0.42 9.33
CA GLY A 17 7.17 -0.04 7.92
C GLY A 17 6.05 0.87 7.39
N VAL A 18 5.09 1.23 8.24
CA VAL A 18 4.01 2.19 7.96
C VAL A 18 4.13 3.35 8.93
N VAL A 19 4.11 4.57 8.41
CA VAL A 19 4.08 5.80 9.20
C VAL A 19 2.82 6.56 8.79
N LYS A 20 1.93 6.82 9.76
CA LYS A 20 0.80 7.73 9.56
C LYS A 20 1.34 9.15 9.56
N ILE A 21 1.13 9.88 8.47
CA ILE A 21 1.54 11.29 8.34
C ILE A 21 0.34 12.19 8.66
N GLU A 22 -0.81 11.91 8.03
CA GLU A 22 -2.09 12.61 8.24
C GLU A 22 -3.25 11.60 8.29
N ASP A 23 -4.48 12.07 8.45
CA ASP A 23 -5.66 11.19 8.58
C ASP A 23 -5.90 10.27 7.36
N ASP A 24 -5.60 10.74 6.16
CA ASP A 24 -5.71 9.95 4.92
C ASP A 24 -4.37 9.84 4.15
N LEU A 25 -3.25 10.11 4.83
CA LEU A 25 -1.92 10.06 4.21
C LEU A 25 -0.96 9.20 5.05
N PHE A 26 -0.46 8.15 4.41
CA PHE A 26 0.44 7.17 5.01
C PHE A 26 1.68 7.04 4.15
N GLN A 27 2.83 6.91 4.81
CA GLN A 27 4.08 6.56 4.17
C GLN A 27 4.36 5.07 4.42
N VAL A 28 4.49 4.29 3.35
CA VAL A 28 4.74 2.85 3.42
C VAL A 28 6.08 2.52 2.79
N LYS A 29 6.94 1.80 3.54
CA LYS A 29 8.22 1.30 3.02
C LYS A 29 8.00 0.19 2.00
N SER A 30 8.87 0.13 1.00
CA SER A 30 8.82 -0.95 0.03
C SER A 30 9.24 -2.28 0.67
N SER A 31 8.44 -3.32 0.49
CA SER A 31 8.81 -4.67 0.97
C SER A 31 10.05 -5.25 0.28
N SER A 32 10.40 -4.74 -0.90
CA SER A 32 11.55 -5.21 -1.68
C SER A 32 12.78 -4.34 -1.51
N ASP A 33 12.60 -3.07 -1.11
CA ASP A 33 13.68 -2.09 -1.00
C ASP A 33 13.42 -1.18 0.22
N PRO A 34 14.09 -1.43 1.37
CA PRO A 34 13.82 -0.70 2.60
C PRO A 34 14.26 0.78 2.54
N THR A 35 15.03 1.17 1.53
CA THR A 35 15.44 2.58 1.31
C THR A 35 14.36 3.39 0.62
N LYS A 36 13.41 2.70 -0.03
CA LYS A 36 12.30 3.33 -0.74
C LYS A 36 11.05 3.33 0.12
N SER A 37 10.35 4.45 0.10
CA SER A 37 9.03 4.59 0.66
C SER A 37 8.12 5.27 -0.35
N TYR A 38 6.84 5.01 -0.25
CA TYR A 38 5.82 5.57 -1.11
C TYR A 38 4.74 6.19 -0.24
N PHE A 39 4.20 7.34 -0.68
CA PHE A 39 2.98 7.86 -0.09
C PHE A 39 1.78 7.13 -0.67
N VAL A 40 0.81 6.94 0.22
CA VAL A 40 -0.36 6.13 -0.03
C VAL A 40 -1.50 6.72 0.77
N THR A 41 -2.65 6.80 0.12
CA THR A 41 -3.91 7.25 0.69
C THR A 41 -4.89 6.08 0.69
N SER A 42 -6.12 6.26 1.16
CA SER A 42 -7.11 5.18 1.17
C SER A 42 -7.51 4.68 -0.22
N ASP A 43 -7.40 5.49 -1.28
CA ASP A 43 -7.76 5.08 -2.66
C ASP A 43 -6.60 5.21 -3.69
N SER A 44 -5.46 5.79 -3.33
CA SER A 44 -4.34 5.97 -4.26
C SER A 44 -2.97 5.62 -3.69
N CYS A 45 -2.03 5.24 -4.56
CA CYS A 45 -0.65 4.92 -4.18
C CYS A 45 0.33 5.48 -5.20
N GLU A 46 1.45 6.03 -4.73
CA GLU A 46 2.49 6.56 -5.63
C GLU A 46 3.42 5.50 -6.22
N CYS A 47 3.24 4.22 -5.87
CA CYS A 47 4.12 3.18 -6.33
C CYS A 47 4.01 2.98 -7.86
N PRO A 48 5.10 2.55 -8.52
CA PRO A 48 5.11 2.28 -9.96
C PRO A 48 4.01 1.30 -10.39
N GLY A 49 3.68 0.31 -9.53
CA GLY A 49 2.63 -0.66 -9.78
C GLY A 49 1.24 -0.02 -9.90
N PHE A 50 0.92 0.93 -9.02
CA PHE A 50 -0.35 1.67 -9.07
C PHE A 50 -0.40 2.60 -10.29
N LYS A 51 0.68 3.36 -10.54
CA LYS A 51 0.78 4.25 -11.72
C LYS A 51 0.63 3.47 -13.03
N ASN A 52 1.28 2.32 -13.15
CA ASN A 52 1.16 1.45 -14.32
C ASN A 52 -0.25 0.87 -14.44
N PHE A 53 -0.81 0.34 -13.36
CA PHE A 53 -2.18 -0.18 -13.37
C PHE A 53 -3.17 0.89 -13.83
N TYR A 54 -3.10 2.09 -13.26
CA TYR A 54 -3.95 3.21 -13.64
C TYR A 54 -3.75 3.55 -15.13
N LYS A 55 -2.51 3.65 -15.62
CA LYS A 55 -2.22 3.90 -17.03
C LYS A 55 -2.90 2.89 -17.99
N PHE A 56 -2.96 1.60 -17.63
CA PHE A 56 -3.51 0.55 -18.51
C PHE A 56 -5.00 0.22 -18.27
N HIS A 57 -5.53 0.57 -17.11
CA HIS A 57 -6.87 0.18 -16.66
C HIS A 57 -7.78 1.35 -16.25
N HIS A 58 -7.31 2.59 -16.34
CA HIS A 58 -8.15 3.77 -16.12
C HIS A 58 -9.37 3.75 -17.05
N GLY A 59 -10.55 4.08 -16.51
CA GLY A 59 -11.83 4.06 -17.24
C GLY A 59 -12.49 2.67 -17.39
N LYS A 60 -11.86 1.58 -16.95
CA LYS A 60 -12.44 0.22 -17.02
C LYS A 60 -13.27 -0.19 -15.78
N GLY A 61 -13.47 0.71 -14.82
CA GLY A 61 -14.15 0.43 -13.55
C GLY A 61 -13.36 -0.50 -12.61
N LEU A 62 -12.12 -0.84 -12.95
CA LEU A 62 -11.25 -1.71 -12.15
C LEU A 62 -10.52 -0.88 -11.10
N LYS A 63 -10.69 -1.24 -9.81
CA LYS A 63 -9.92 -0.63 -8.72
C LYS A 63 -8.51 -1.22 -8.66
N ALA A 64 -7.52 -0.34 -8.65
CA ALA A 64 -6.13 -0.73 -8.44
C ALA A 64 -5.97 -1.27 -7.01
N ASN A 65 -5.26 -2.38 -6.87
CA ASN A 65 -4.86 -2.89 -5.57
C ASN A 65 -3.36 -3.21 -5.62
N CYS A 66 -2.59 -2.61 -4.72
CA CYS A 66 -1.16 -2.81 -4.58
C CYS A 66 -0.84 -3.24 -3.15
N SER A 67 0.34 -3.83 -2.94
CA SER A 67 0.78 -4.27 -1.61
C SER A 67 0.75 -3.15 -0.56
N HIS A 68 1.00 -1.89 -0.96
CA HIS A 68 1.00 -0.76 -0.03
C HIS A 68 -0.41 -0.36 0.43
N LEU A 69 -1.40 -0.37 -0.48
CA LEU A 69 -2.81 -0.16 -0.13
C LEU A 69 -3.29 -1.23 0.85
N GLU A 70 -2.93 -2.49 0.61
CA GLU A 70 -3.29 -3.57 1.52
C GLU A 70 -2.62 -3.45 2.89
N THR A 71 -1.37 -2.96 2.92
CA THR A 71 -0.64 -2.70 4.17
C THR A 71 -1.39 -1.68 5.04
N ILE A 72 -1.91 -0.60 4.44
CA ILE A 72 -2.67 0.42 5.18
C ILE A 72 -4.02 -0.10 5.63
N ARG A 73 -4.70 -0.90 4.80
CA ARG A 73 -5.97 -1.52 5.20
C ARG A 73 -5.79 -2.42 6.42
N ILE A 74 -4.70 -3.19 6.47
CA ILE A 74 -4.35 -4.00 7.64
C ILE A 74 -4.01 -3.09 8.82
N PHE A 75 -3.16 -2.08 8.63
CA PHE A 75 -2.77 -1.11 9.66
C PHE A 75 -3.98 -0.43 10.31
N LEU A 76 -4.92 0.07 9.50
CA LEU A 76 -6.14 0.71 9.96
C LEU A 76 -7.10 -0.27 10.63
N LYS A 77 -7.08 -1.55 10.26
CA LYS A 77 -7.88 -2.60 10.88
C LYS A 77 -7.31 -3.04 12.24
N GLU A 78 -5.98 -3.07 12.39
CA GLU A 78 -5.33 -3.36 13.68
C GLU A 78 -5.35 -2.17 14.65
N SER A 79 -5.41 -0.95 14.13
CA SER A 79 -5.47 0.29 14.94
C SER A 79 -6.88 0.64 15.42
N LYS A 80 -7.88 -0.23 15.19
CA LYS A 80 -9.30 0.00 15.50
C LYS A 80 -9.78 -1.01 16.54
#